data_AF-A0A7X9H7D6-F1
#
_entry.id   AF-A0A7X9H7D6-F1
#
_cell.length_a   1.000
_cell.length_b   1.000
_cell.length_c   1.000
_cell.angle_alpha   90.00
_cell.angle_beta   90.00
_cell.angle_gamma   90.00
#
_symmetry.space_group_name_H-M   'P 1'
#
loop_
_entity.id
_entity.type
_entity.pdbx_description
1 polymer ?
#
loop_
_entity_poly.entity_id
_entity_poly.type
_entity_poly.pdbx_seq_one_letter_code
_entity_poly.pdbx_strand_id
1 'polypeptide(L)'
;MQNICNLFDIQRSLFLPLAGGIILICILVSIARARGISKYYDLSYGGYDDILPADVSVLSVDPATGHKKPLIDRAKIARRRKLFDAAFTTTLILFILAALSFNMMILFIGASSSGKEISIHGVIPYIFKSNTMEPTIMPNDLAYFQKFEGDYDVKIGDIILFEEGNIIYAERVVDKDKNVYQVDIDKYPPLSEPGAMIKSVKEETIRGIYSGRNRWLGVLILFANTIIGKLILLLLPAVLLFYHKPIMDKIFPENK
;
A
#
# COMPACT_ATOMS: atom_id res chain seq x y z
N MET A 1 -21.76 -14.59 0.56
CA MET A 1 -20.73 -15.56 1.00
C MET A 1 -19.62 -15.57 -0.04
N GLN A 2 -18.39 -15.18 0.33
CA GLN A 2 -17.24 -15.22 -0.58
C GLN A 2 -16.82 -16.68 -0.76
N ASN A 3 -17.00 -17.21 -1.97
CA ASN A 3 -16.67 -18.59 -2.29
C ASN A 3 -15.20 -18.66 -2.72
N ILE A 4 -14.33 -19.18 -1.85
CA ILE A 4 -12.86 -19.24 -2.04
C ILE A 4 -12.49 -19.98 -3.34
N CYS A 5 -13.34 -20.88 -3.81
CA CYS A 5 -13.15 -21.60 -5.07
C CYS A 5 -13.07 -20.69 -6.30
N ASN A 6 -13.66 -19.48 -6.25
CA ASN A 6 -13.57 -18.51 -7.36
C ASN A 6 -12.14 -17.98 -7.60
N LEU A 7 -11.22 -18.12 -6.64
CA LEU A 7 -9.81 -17.75 -6.82
C LEU A 7 -9.05 -18.74 -7.71
N PHE A 8 -9.57 -19.97 -7.85
CA PHE A 8 -8.97 -21.04 -8.65
C PHE A 8 -9.63 -21.23 -10.02
N ASP A 9 -10.71 -20.50 -10.30
CA ASP A 9 -11.41 -20.53 -11.58
C ASP A 9 -10.79 -19.53 -12.57
N ILE A 10 -10.05 -20.06 -13.53
CA ILE A 10 -9.30 -19.31 -14.56
C ILE A 10 -10.22 -18.43 -15.42
N GLN A 11 -11.50 -18.79 -15.58
CA GLN A 11 -12.43 -18.00 -16.38
C GLN A 11 -12.99 -16.78 -15.62
N ARG A 12 -12.99 -16.81 -14.28
CA ARG A 12 -13.56 -15.75 -13.44
C ARG A 12 -12.51 -14.87 -12.78
N SER A 13 -11.28 -15.35 -12.62
CA SER A 13 -10.21 -14.64 -11.92
C SER A 13 -8.86 -14.87 -12.56
N LEU A 14 -8.18 -13.78 -12.93
CA LEU A 14 -6.78 -13.78 -13.39
C LEU A 14 -5.78 -13.98 -12.25
N PHE A 15 -6.24 -14.18 -11.01
CA PHE A 15 -5.38 -14.32 -9.84
C PHE A 15 -4.39 -15.49 -9.96
N LEU A 16 -4.87 -16.67 -10.35
CA LEU A 16 -4.04 -17.88 -10.46
C LEU A 16 -2.89 -17.74 -11.47
N PRO A 17 -3.10 -17.30 -12.73
CA PRO A 17 -2.00 -17.12 -13.67
C PRO A 17 -1.03 -15.99 -13.26
N LEU A 18 -1.53 -14.90 -12.65
CA LEU A 18 -0.68 -13.82 -12.12
C LEU A 18 0.20 -14.31 -10.96
N ALA A 19 -0.38 -15.01 -9.99
CA ALA A 19 0.35 -15.57 -8.86
C ALA A 19 1.40 -16.59 -9.33
N GLY A 20 1.03 -17.47 -10.26
CA GLY A 20 1.96 -18.40 -10.89
C GLY A 20 3.12 -17.70 -11.61
N GLY A 21 2.83 -16.62 -12.35
CA GLY A 21 3.85 -15.80 -13.01
C GLY A 21 4.82 -15.15 -12.02
N ILE A 22 4.31 -14.58 -10.92
CA ILE A 22 5.14 -13.96 -9.87
C ILE A 22 6.04 -15.02 -9.20
N ILE A 23 5.48 -16.20 -8.87
CA ILE A 23 6.26 -17.30 -8.29
C ILE A 23 7.38 -17.73 -9.23
N LEU A 24 7.09 -17.86 -10.53
CA LEU A 24 8.06 -18.27 -11.53
C LEU A 24 9.19 -17.24 -11.69
N ILE A 25 8.86 -15.95 -11.69
CA ILE A 25 9.85 -14.86 -11.69
C ILE A 25 10.74 -14.93 -10.44
N CYS A 26 10.16 -15.13 -9.25
CA CYS A 26 10.91 -15.26 -8.01
C CYS A 26 11.86 -16.46 -8.03
N ILE A 27 11.43 -17.60 -8.58
CA ILE A 27 12.28 -18.78 -8.75
C ILE A 27 13.43 -18.47 -9.72
N LEU A 28 13.15 -17.84 -10.86
CA LEU A 28 14.18 -17.49 -11.84
C LEU A 28 15.22 -16.51 -11.27
N VAL A 29 14.77 -15.49 -10.53
CA VAL A 29 15.67 -14.53 -9.85
C VAL A 29 16.52 -15.25 -8.80
N SER A 30 15.93 -16.17 -8.05
CA SER A 30 16.64 -16.97 -7.05
C SER A 30 17.71 -17.85 -7.68
N ILE A 31 17.39 -18.53 -8.79
CA ILE A 31 18.36 -19.35 -9.54
C ILE A 31 19.47 -18.49 -10.15
N ALA A 32 19.13 -17.34 -10.75
CA ALA A 32 20.12 -16.44 -11.34
C ALA A 32 21.09 -15.91 -10.27
N ARG A 33 20.56 -15.48 -9.11
CA ARG A 33 21.40 -15.08 -7.98
C ARG A 33 22.20 -16.24 -7.40
N ALA A 34 21.61 -17.42 -7.26
CA ALA A 34 22.32 -18.61 -6.77
C ALA A 34 23.49 -19.00 -7.68
N ARG A 35 23.31 -18.96 -9.01
CA ARG A 35 24.39 -19.17 -9.99
C ARG A 35 25.46 -18.09 -9.95
N GLY A 36 25.07 -16.84 -9.74
CA GLY A 36 26.01 -15.75 -9.57
C GLY A 36 26.87 -15.95 -8.33
N ILE A 37 26.26 -16.37 -7.23
CA ILE A 37 26.93 -16.63 -5.96
C ILE A 37 27.81 -17.89 -6.04
N SER A 38 27.32 -19.00 -6.62
CA SER A 38 28.07 -20.27 -6.68
C SER A 38 29.40 -20.17 -7.42
N LYS A 39 29.52 -19.27 -8.40
CA LYS A 39 30.77 -19.01 -9.12
C LYS A 39 31.89 -18.46 -8.23
N TYR A 40 31.56 -17.89 -7.08
CA TYR A 40 32.54 -17.36 -6.12
C TYR A 40 32.76 -18.28 -4.91
N TYR A 41 32.03 -19.40 -4.82
CA TYR A 41 32.15 -20.37 -3.72
C TYR A 41 33.10 -21.54 -4.00
N ASP A 42 33.81 -21.52 -5.14
CA ASP A 42 34.88 -22.49 -5.45
C ASP A 42 36.26 -22.00 -4.98
N LEU A 43 36.29 -21.23 -3.89
CA LEU A 43 37.50 -20.98 -3.16
C LEU A 43 37.63 -22.10 -2.14
N SER A 44 38.50 -23.07 -2.45
CA SER A 44 39.11 -23.95 -1.48
C SER A 44 39.61 -23.09 -0.30
N TYR A 45 38.79 -22.99 0.74
CA TYR A 45 39.02 -22.18 1.94
C TYR A 45 39.99 -22.94 2.86
N GLY A 46 41.10 -23.38 2.29
CA GLY A 46 42.15 -24.14 2.94
C GLY A 46 43.45 -23.81 2.24
N GLY A 47 44.16 -22.80 2.73
CA GLY A 47 45.56 -22.63 2.37
C GLY A 47 46.14 -21.22 2.31
N TYR A 48 45.42 -20.14 2.62
CA TYR A 48 46.06 -18.80 2.65
C TYR A 48 45.76 -17.95 3.89
N ASP A 49 44.57 -18.07 4.49
CA ASP A 49 44.24 -17.30 5.70
C ASP A 49 45.01 -17.77 6.95
N ASP A 50 45.42 -19.05 7.00
CA ASP A 50 46.20 -19.62 8.12
C ASP A 50 47.73 -19.47 8.00
N ILE A 51 48.24 -18.98 6.87
CA ILE A 51 49.69 -18.89 6.62
C ILE A 51 50.24 -17.50 6.94
N LEU A 52 49.38 -16.49 7.06
CA LEU A 52 49.78 -15.11 7.30
C LEU A 52 49.56 -14.73 8.77
N PRO A 53 50.57 -14.14 9.46
CA PRO A 53 50.36 -13.62 10.80
C PRO A 53 49.29 -12.53 10.76
N ALA A 54 48.39 -12.53 11.76
CA ALA A 54 47.23 -11.64 11.84
C ALA A 54 47.55 -10.13 11.78
N ASP A 55 48.82 -9.75 11.94
CA ASP A 55 49.32 -8.38 11.95
C ASP A 55 49.96 -7.89 10.63
N VAL A 56 49.99 -8.70 9.56
CA VAL A 56 50.65 -8.29 8.31
C VAL A 56 49.66 -7.69 7.32
N SER A 57 49.81 -6.39 7.03
CA SER A 57 49.00 -5.72 6.01
C SER A 57 49.46 -6.10 4.59
N VAL A 58 48.63 -6.84 3.86
CA VAL A 58 48.92 -7.18 2.46
C VAL A 58 48.49 -6.04 1.53
N LEU A 59 49.40 -5.55 0.70
CA LEU A 59 49.15 -4.51 -0.30
C LEU A 59 49.11 -5.16 -1.69
N SER A 60 48.05 -4.93 -2.47
CA SER A 60 48.08 -5.22 -3.90
C SER A 60 48.84 -4.12 -4.62
N VAL A 61 49.76 -4.52 -5.49
CA VAL A 61 50.51 -3.60 -6.34
C VAL A 61 50.02 -3.80 -7.76
N ASP A 62 49.51 -2.73 -8.36
CA ASP A 62 49.12 -2.75 -9.77
C ASP A 62 50.38 -2.86 -10.65
N PRO A 63 50.54 -3.93 -11.45
CA PRO A 63 51.76 -4.18 -12.21
C PRO A 63 52.02 -3.14 -13.30
N ALA A 64 51.01 -2.39 -13.75
CA ALA A 64 51.15 -1.37 -14.78
C ALA A 64 51.50 0.03 -14.23
N THR A 65 51.06 0.35 -13.01
CA THR A 65 51.16 1.71 -12.45
C THR A 65 52.01 1.80 -11.18
N GLY A 66 52.39 0.67 -10.59
CA GLY A 66 53.16 0.61 -9.35
C GLY A 66 52.39 1.09 -8.11
N HIS A 67 51.11 1.47 -8.26
CA HIS A 67 50.30 1.95 -7.16
C HIS A 67 49.99 0.83 -6.19
N LYS A 68 50.36 1.06 -4.92
CA LYS A 68 50.08 0.15 -3.80
C LYS A 68 48.73 0.51 -3.20
N LYS A 69 47.80 -0.44 -3.19
CA LYS A 69 46.52 -0.32 -2.47
C LYS A 69 46.44 -1.42 -1.42
N PRO A 70 45.92 -1.16 -0.22
CA PRO A 70 45.62 -2.23 0.72
C PRO A 70 44.62 -3.20 0.08
N LEU A 71 44.90 -4.50 0.14
CA LEU A 71 43.98 -5.54 -0.35
C LEU A 71 42.63 -5.47 0.36
N ILE A 72 42.64 -5.08 1.64
CA ILE A 72 41.45 -4.86 2.45
C ILE A 72 41.56 -3.49 3.12
N ASP A 73 40.86 -2.49 2.59
CA ASP A 73 40.73 -1.17 3.21
C ASP A 73 39.68 -1.23 4.34
N ARG A 74 40.10 -1.71 5.52
CA ARG A 74 39.23 -1.87 6.70
C ARG A 74 38.54 -0.56 7.11
N ALA A 75 39.21 0.58 6.94
CA ALA A 75 38.65 1.90 7.28
C ALA A 75 37.51 2.30 6.33
N LYS A 76 37.68 2.07 5.02
CA LYS A 76 36.63 2.33 4.03
C LYS A 76 35.45 1.37 4.16
N ILE A 77 35.70 0.10 4.49
CA ILE A 77 34.66 -0.90 4.77
C ILE A 77 33.87 -0.50 6.02
N ALA A 78 34.55 -0.13 7.11
CA ALA A 78 33.91 0.31 8.35
C ALA A 78 33.08 1.59 8.16
N ARG A 79 33.57 2.56 7.37
CA ARG A 79 32.81 3.79 7.05
C ARG A 79 31.58 3.49 6.20
N ARG A 80 31.69 2.62 5.20
CA ARG A 80 30.55 2.19 4.36
C ARG A 80 29.51 1.43 5.18
N ARG A 81 29.94 0.54 6.09
CA ARG A 81 29.05 -0.17 7.02
C ARG A 81 28.29 0.80 7.91
N LYS A 82 28.97 1.74 8.59
CA LYS A 82 28.32 2.76 9.43
C LYS A 82 27.30 3.62 8.66
N LEU A 83 27.64 4.03 7.42
CA LEU A 83 26.71 4.80 6.58
C LEU A 83 25.51 3.96 6.15
N PHE A 84 25.73 2.69 5.80
CA PHE A 84 24.66 1.78 5.41
C PHE A 84 23.76 1.44 6.60
N ASP A 85 24.33 1.16 7.77
CA ASP A 85 23.62 0.95 9.03
C ASP A 85 22.74 2.16 9.34
N ALA A 86 23.31 3.36 9.30
CA ALA A 86 22.58 4.60 9.56
C ALA A 86 21.44 4.82 8.54
N ALA A 87 21.69 4.61 7.24
CA ALA A 87 20.67 4.77 6.21
C ALA A 87 19.54 3.74 6.35
N PHE A 88 19.89 2.48 6.59
CA PHE A 88 18.93 1.38 6.75
C PHE A 88 18.08 1.56 8.01
N THR A 89 18.69 1.85 9.15
CA THR A 89 17.97 2.13 10.41
C THR A 89 17.07 3.34 10.27
N THR A 90 17.52 4.43 9.64
CA THR A 90 16.69 5.62 9.41
C THR A 90 15.48 5.28 8.52
N THR A 91 15.71 4.53 7.44
CA THR A 91 14.63 4.09 6.54
C THR A 91 13.63 3.19 7.27
N LEU A 92 14.12 2.28 8.12
CA LEU A 92 13.30 1.38 8.92
C LEU A 92 12.43 2.17 9.91
N ILE A 93 13.00 3.15 10.61
CA ILE A 93 12.27 4.02 11.55
C ILE A 93 11.17 4.78 10.80
N LEU A 94 11.49 5.39 9.66
CA LEU A 94 10.50 6.10 8.84
C LEU A 94 9.37 5.17 8.38
N PHE A 95 9.70 3.95 7.98
CA PHE A 95 8.73 2.95 7.57
C PHE A 95 7.81 2.53 8.73
N ILE A 96 8.37 2.30 9.93
CA ILE A 96 7.60 1.96 11.14
C ILE A 96 6.65 3.11 11.51
N LEU A 97 7.14 4.35 11.49
CA LEU A 97 6.31 5.53 11.75
C LEU A 97 5.18 5.66 10.74
N ALA A 98 5.47 5.44 9.45
CA ALA A 98 4.45 5.44 8.40
C ALA A 98 3.41 4.32 8.61
N ALA A 99 3.84 3.10 8.95
CA ALA A 99 2.94 1.98 9.23
C ALA A 99 2.04 2.25 10.45
N LEU A 100 2.58 2.84 11.53
CA LEU A 100 1.81 3.23 12.71
C LEU A 100 0.80 4.34 12.38
N SER A 101 1.23 5.38 11.67
CA SER A 101 0.36 6.47 11.21
C SER A 101 -0.77 5.94 10.33
N PHE A 102 -0.45 5.02 9.43
CA PHE A 102 -1.43 4.38 8.55
C PHE A 102 -2.47 3.56 9.34
N ASN A 103 -2.03 2.77 10.33
CA ASN A 103 -2.94 2.05 11.23
C ASN A 103 -3.87 3.01 11.98
N MET A 104 -3.34 4.14 12.47
CA MET A 104 -4.14 5.17 13.13
C MET A 104 -5.20 5.76 12.18
N MET A 105 -4.81 6.06 10.94
CA MET A 105 -5.72 6.56 9.89
C MET A 105 -6.87 5.58 9.62
N ILE A 106 -6.60 4.28 9.55
CA ILE A 106 -7.64 3.25 9.35
C ILE A 106 -8.62 3.23 10.51
N LEU A 107 -8.15 3.37 11.75
CA LEU A 107 -9.02 3.45 12.93
C LEU A 107 -9.96 4.67 12.82
N PHE A 108 -9.43 5.82 12.38
CA PHE A 108 -10.24 7.02 12.15
C PHE A 108 -11.31 6.84 11.06
N ILE A 109 -10.94 6.25 9.92
CA ILE A 109 -11.89 5.99 8.82
C ILE A 109 -12.94 4.96 9.25
N GLY A 110 -12.52 3.91 9.96
CA GLY A 110 -13.42 2.89 10.49
C GLY A 110 -14.45 3.48 11.47
N ALA A 111 -14.00 4.35 12.38
CA ALA A 111 -14.88 5.08 13.30
C ALA A 111 -15.88 5.98 12.56
N SER A 112 -15.45 6.60 11.45
CA SER A 112 -16.29 7.49 10.65
C SER A 112 -17.43 6.76 9.92
N SER A 113 -17.23 5.48 9.59
CA SER A 113 -18.27 4.65 8.97
C SER A 113 -19.44 4.29 9.90
N SER A 114 -19.32 4.58 11.20
CA SER A 114 -20.33 4.26 12.24
C SER A 114 -21.32 5.40 12.52
N GLY A 115 -21.51 6.33 11.57
CA GLY A 115 -22.53 7.38 11.63
C GLY A 115 -22.09 8.70 12.26
N LYS A 116 -20.78 8.91 12.47
CA LYS A 116 -20.21 10.23 12.79
C LYS A 116 -19.18 10.59 11.73
N GLU A 117 -19.54 11.52 10.85
CA GLU A 117 -18.65 12.00 9.80
C GLU A 117 -17.47 12.76 10.41
N ILE A 118 -16.26 12.25 10.23
CA ILE A 118 -15.04 12.99 10.57
C ILE A 118 -14.48 13.53 9.26
N SER A 119 -14.65 14.83 9.02
CA SER A 119 -14.03 15.52 7.88
C SER A 119 -12.55 15.78 8.19
N ILE A 120 -11.66 15.32 7.31
CA ILE A 120 -10.22 15.58 7.39
C ILE A 120 -9.91 16.72 6.43
N HIS A 121 -9.54 17.89 6.95
CA HIS A 121 -9.26 19.09 6.13
C HIS A 121 -10.39 19.44 5.13
N GLY A 122 -11.66 19.27 5.55
CA GLY A 122 -12.81 19.54 4.69
C GLY A 122 -13.11 18.46 3.65
N VAL A 123 -12.41 17.31 3.68
CA VAL A 123 -12.72 16.15 2.83
C VAL A 123 -13.26 15.01 3.68
N ILE A 124 -14.35 14.40 3.22
CA ILE A 124 -15.01 13.25 3.81
C ILE A 124 -14.59 12.00 3.01
N PRO A 125 -13.72 11.14 3.56
CA PRO A 125 -13.42 9.85 2.96
C PRO A 125 -14.54 8.85 3.24
N TYR A 126 -15.06 8.20 2.20
CA TYR A 126 -16.15 7.23 2.32
C TYR A 126 -15.87 5.96 1.49
N ILE A 127 -16.00 4.79 2.12
CA ILE A 127 -15.82 3.50 1.45
C ILE A 127 -17.15 3.05 0.86
N PHE A 128 -17.25 3.03 -0.46
CA PHE A 128 -18.47 2.64 -1.16
C PHE A 128 -18.70 1.14 -1.06
N LYS A 129 -19.88 0.73 -0.59
CA LYS A 129 -20.25 -0.70 -0.47
C LYS A 129 -21.25 -1.16 -1.53
N SER A 130 -21.98 -0.22 -2.14
CA SER A 130 -22.99 -0.51 -3.17
C SER A 130 -22.40 -0.41 -4.58
N ASN A 131 -23.16 -0.92 -5.54
CA ASN A 131 -22.89 -0.81 -6.98
C ASN A 131 -23.77 0.25 -7.66
N THR A 132 -24.50 1.06 -6.89
CA THR A 132 -25.50 2.01 -7.40
C THR A 132 -24.90 3.18 -8.19
N MET A 133 -23.61 3.45 -8.01
CA MET A 133 -22.90 4.56 -8.67
C MET A 133 -21.90 4.07 -9.74
N GLU A 134 -21.99 2.82 -10.17
CA GLU A 134 -21.17 2.32 -11.28
C GLU A 134 -21.59 3.00 -12.60
N PRO A 135 -20.65 3.32 -13.51
CA PRO A 135 -19.22 3.03 -13.45
C PRO A 135 -18.38 4.12 -12.75
N THR A 136 -19.00 5.21 -12.30
CA THR A 136 -18.31 6.37 -11.76
C THR A 136 -17.60 6.07 -10.45
N ILE A 137 -18.29 5.39 -9.52
CA ILE A 137 -17.76 4.91 -8.25
C ILE A 137 -18.01 3.40 -8.19
N MET A 138 -16.95 2.60 -8.07
CA MET A 138 -17.06 1.15 -8.01
C MET A 138 -17.20 0.68 -6.55
N PRO A 139 -17.82 -0.49 -6.32
CA PRO A 139 -17.82 -1.11 -5.02
C PRO A 139 -16.39 -1.28 -4.49
N ASN A 140 -16.21 -0.99 -3.20
CA ASN A 140 -14.94 -1.00 -2.46
C ASN A 140 -13.98 0.14 -2.78
N ASP A 141 -14.39 1.12 -3.58
CA ASP A 141 -13.58 2.32 -3.77
C ASP A 141 -13.59 3.20 -2.53
N LEU A 142 -12.46 3.84 -2.25
CA LEU A 142 -12.41 4.99 -1.36
C LEU A 142 -12.79 6.22 -2.18
N ALA A 143 -14.00 6.73 -1.97
CA ALA A 143 -14.48 7.97 -2.56
C ALA A 143 -14.20 9.16 -1.63
N TYR A 144 -13.92 10.31 -2.22
CA TYR A 144 -13.66 11.55 -1.51
C TYR A 144 -14.76 12.55 -1.82
N PHE A 145 -15.37 13.09 -0.77
CA PHE A 145 -16.40 14.11 -0.87
C PHE A 145 -15.89 15.40 -0.22
N GLN A 146 -15.90 16.50 -0.94
CA GLN A 146 -15.64 17.82 -0.38
C GLN A 146 -16.82 18.18 0.52
N LYS A 147 -16.56 18.48 1.80
CA LYS A 147 -17.59 18.84 2.77
C LYS A 147 -18.36 20.06 2.27
N PHE A 148 -19.68 19.96 2.32
CA PHE A 148 -20.59 21.01 1.91
C PHE A 148 -20.95 21.87 3.13
N GLU A 149 -20.64 23.17 3.05
CA GLU A 149 -20.97 24.16 4.10
C GLU A 149 -21.85 25.30 3.55
N GLY A 150 -22.55 25.08 2.42
CA GLY A 150 -23.44 26.07 1.78
C GLY A 150 -22.73 27.10 0.87
N ASP A 151 -21.41 26.96 0.68
CA ASP A 151 -20.60 27.92 -0.09
C ASP A 151 -20.41 27.52 -1.57
N TYR A 152 -20.74 26.27 -1.93
CA TYR A 152 -20.60 25.74 -3.28
C TYR A 152 -21.96 25.59 -3.96
N ASP A 153 -22.04 25.92 -5.25
CA ASP A 153 -23.24 25.66 -6.03
C ASP A 153 -23.23 24.20 -6.53
N VAL A 154 -24.12 23.37 -6.00
CA VAL A 154 -24.32 21.98 -6.47
C VAL A 154 -24.95 22.03 -7.87
N LYS A 155 -24.31 21.37 -8.84
CA LYS A 155 -24.74 21.37 -10.24
C LYS A 155 -25.43 20.06 -10.61
N ILE A 156 -26.26 20.15 -11.66
CA ILE A 156 -26.81 18.95 -12.30
C ILE A 156 -25.65 18.11 -12.83
N GLY A 157 -25.67 16.82 -12.51
CA GLY A 157 -24.62 15.87 -12.82
C GLY A 157 -23.62 15.64 -11.69
N ASP A 158 -23.59 16.45 -10.64
CA ASP A 158 -22.73 16.21 -9.49
C ASP A 158 -23.22 15.01 -8.67
N ILE A 159 -22.30 14.28 -8.03
CA ILE A 159 -22.64 13.22 -7.09
C ILE A 159 -22.54 13.81 -5.70
N ILE A 160 -23.63 13.76 -4.93
CA ILE A 160 -23.69 14.31 -3.59
C ILE A 160 -23.80 13.20 -2.55
N LEU A 161 -23.16 13.41 -1.41
CA LEU A 161 -23.31 12.62 -0.20
C LEU A 161 -24.33 13.30 0.69
N PHE A 162 -25.38 12.59 1.08
CA PHE A 162 -26.44 13.13 1.95
C PHE A 162 -26.92 12.08 2.94
N GLU A 163 -27.55 12.56 4.01
CA GLU A 163 -28.10 11.73 5.07
C GLU A 163 -29.63 11.69 5.00
N GLU A 164 -30.20 10.49 4.99
CA GLU A 164 -31.64 10.27 5.04
C GLU A 164 -31.94 9.12 6.02
N GLY A 165 -32.73 9.38 7.06
CA GLY A 165 -33.10 8.36 8.05
C GLY A 165 -31.92 7.72 8.77
N ASN A 166 -30.86 8.50 9.08
CA ASN A 166 -29.62 8.04 9.72
C ASN A 166 -28.79 7.07 8.85
N ILE A 167 -29.09 7.02 7.54
CA ILE A 167 -28.35 6.28 6.53
C ILE A 167 -27.73 7.29 5.56
N ILE A 168 -26.46 7.11 5.25
CA ILE A 168 -25.74 7.94 4.29
C ILE A 168 -25.90 7.34 2.90
N TYR A 169 -26.37 8.17 1.96
CA TYR A 169 -26.51 7.84 0.54
C TYR A 169 -25.58 8.71 -0.29
N ALA A 170 -25.17 8.18 -1.44
CA ALA A 170 -24.49 8.96 -2.46
C ALA A 170 -25.10 8.67 -3.83
N GLU A 171 -25.62 9.71 -4.45
CA GLU A 171 -26.47 9.67 -5.64
C GLU A 171 -26.18 10.90 -6.52
N ARG A 172 -26.53 10.83 -7.81
CA ARG A 172 -26.26 11.90 -8.78
C ARG A 172 -27.43 12.86 -8.87
N VAL A 173 -27.15 14.16 -8.87
CA VAL A 173 -28.15 15.21 -9.09
C VAL A 173 -28.62 15.17 -10.55
N VAL A 174 -29.91 14.92 -10.74
CA VAL A 174 -30.56 14.87 -12.06
C VAL A 174 -31.29 16.18 -12.35
N ASP A 175 -31.87 16.80 -11.32
CA ASP A 175 -32.58 18.07 -11.45
C ASP A 175 -32.43 18.93 -10.18
N LYS A 176 -32.68 20.23 -10.31
CA LYS A 176 -32.57 21.21 -9.24
C LYS A 176 -33.73 22.21 -9.29
N ASP A 177 -34.55 22.22 -8.25
CA ASP A 177 -35.56 23.24 -8.03
C ASP A 177 -35.29 24.00 -6.73
N LYS A 178 -34.71 25.21 -6.86
CA LYS A 178 -34.31 26.09 -5.77
C LYS A 178 -33.38 25.39 -4.77
N ASN A 179 -33.91 24.96 -3.61
CA ASN A 179 -33.16 24.34 -2.51
C ASN A 179 -33.48 22.84 -2.37
N VAL A 180 -34.20 22.27 -3.34
CA VAL A 180 -34.52 20.86 -3.42
C VAL A 180 -33.83 20.29 -4.66
N TYR A 181 -33.01 19.27 -4.43
CA TYR A 181 -32.27 18.55 -5.44
C TYR A 181 -32.96 17.22 -5.70
N GLN A 182 -33.19 16.89 -6.96
CA GLN A 182 -33.59 15.55 -7.34
C GLN A 182 -32.35 14.73 -7.64
N VAL A 183 -32.21 13.59 -6.98
CA VAL A 183 -31.08 12.69 -7.14
C VAL A 183 -31.53 11.30 -7.57
N ASP A 184 -30.65 10.59 -8.27
CA ASP A 184 -30.87 9.21 -8.68
C ASP A 184 -29.56 8.41 -8.73
N ILE A 185 -29.69 7.09 -8.87
CA ILE A 185 -28.57 6.15 -8.96
C ILE A 185 -28.11 5.98 -10.42
N ASP A 186 -26.80 5.83 -10.64
CA ASP A 186 -26.24 5.59 -11.99
C ASP A 186 -26.55 4.17 -12.49
N LYS A 187 -26.65 3.19 -11.58
CA LYS A 187 -26.87 1.78 -11.88
C LYS A 187 -28.02 1.22 -11.07
N TYR A 188 -29.09 0.87 -11.77
CA TYR A 188 -30.28 0.27 -11.19
C TYR A 188 -30.10 -1.22 -10.89
N PRO A 189 -30.80 -1.73 -9.86
CA PRO A 189 -30.97 -3.15 -9.66
C PRO A 189 -31.60 -3.83 -10.89
N PRO A 190 -31.38 -5.14 -11.08
CA PRO A 190 -32.10 -5.89 -12.11
C PRO A 190 -33.62 -5.73 -11.91
N LEU A 191 -34.37 -5.57 -13.00
CA LEU A 191 -35.83 -5.40 -13.03
C LEU A 191 -36.37 -4.02 -12.60
N SER A 192 -35.50 -3.04 -12.37
CA SER A 192 -35.90 -1.64 -12.12
C SER A 192 -35.79 -0.80 -13.40
N GLU A 193 -36.73 0.11 -13.61
CA GLU A 193 -36.70 1.07 -14.72
C GLU A 193 -35.84 2.30 -14.37
N PRO A 194 -35.20 2.95 -15.35
CA PRO A 194 -34.54 4.24 -15.14
C PRO A 194 -35.52 5.28 -14.60
N GLY A 195 -35.09 6.06 -13.60
CA GLY A 195 -35.93 7.06 -12.93
C GLY A 195 -36.81 6.50 -11.80
N ALA A 196 -36.85 5.18 -11.58
CA ALA A 196 -37.69 4.58 -10.54
C ALA A 196 -37.22 4.87 -9.10
N MET A 197 -35.99 5.36 -8.93
CA MET A 197 -35.34 5.57 -7.63
C MET A 197 -35.04 7.05 -7.36
N ILE A 198 -35.70 7.97 -8.07
CA ILE A 198 -35.53 9.41 -7.86
C ILE A 198 -35.96 9.79 -6.44
N LYS A 199 -35.09 10.54 -5.75
CA LYS A 199 -35.35 11.09 -4.42
C LYS A 199 -35.24 12.60 -4.43
N SER A 200 -36.01 13.24 -3.55
CA SER A 200 -35.91 14.68 -3.28
C SER A 200 -35.06 14.93 -2.04
N VAL A 201 -33.93 15.60 -2.21
CA VAL A 201 -32.96 15.89 -1.16
C VAL A 201 -32.93 17.40 -0.93
N LYS A 202 -33.08 17.80 0.33
CA LYS A 202 -32.95 19.21 0.71
C LYS A 202 -31.48 19.56 0.87
N GLU A 203 -31.13 20.81 0.59
CA GLU A 203 -29.76 21.30 0.74
C GLU A 203 -29.17 21.07 2.15
N GLU A 204 -29.99 21.19 3.19
CA GLU A 204 -29.60 21.03 4.60
C GLU A 204 -29.12 19.61 4.96
N THR A 205 -29.49 18.61 4.17
CA THR A 205 -29.08 17.21 4.40
C THR A 205 -27.84 16.82 3.58
N ILE A 206 -27.36 17.71 2.71
CA ILE A 206 -26.16 17.50 1.90
C ILE A 206 -24.93 17.66 2.80
N ARG A 207 -24.09 16.63 2.78
CA ARG A 207 -22.87 16.53 3.58
C ARG A 207 -21.62 16.82 2.76
N GLY A 208 -21.62 16.44 1.49
CA GLY A 208 -20.49 16.72 0.62
C GLY A 208 -20.73 16.45 -0.87
N ILE A 209 -19.84 16.97 -1.69
CA ILE A 209 -19.85 16.84 -3.16
C ILE A 209 -18.67 15.96 -3.57
N TYR A 210 -18.92 15.00 -4.46
CA TYR A 210 -17.89 14.08 -4.95
C TYR A 210 -16.75 14.81 -5.66
N SER A 211 -15.52 14.51 -5.26
CA SER A 211 -14.29 15.09 -5.82
C SER A 211 -13.44 14.05 -6.56
N GLY A 212 -13.45 12.80 -6.11
CA GLY A 212 -12.70 11.74 -6.76
C GLY A 212 -12.72 10.41 -6.02
N ARG A 213 -12.00 9.42 -6.54
CA ARG A 213 -11.92 8.09 -5.94
C ARG A 213 -10.55 7.44 -6.12
N ASN A 214 -10.23 6.53 -5.21
CA ASN A 214 -9.08 5.65 -5.33
C ASN A 214 -9.45 4.20 -4.98
N ARG A 215 -9.40 3.33 -5.99
CA ARG A 215 -9.72 1.90 -5.87
C ARG A 215 -8.71 1.14 -5.02
N TRP A 216 -7.42 1.42 -5.22
CA TRP A 216 -6.35 0.71 -4.51
C TRP A 216 -6.34 1.03 -3.02
N LEU A 217 -6.57 2.31 -2.66
CA LEU A 217 -6.69 2.70 -1.26
C LEU A 217 -7.93 2.09 -0.59
N GLY A 218 -9.06 2.01 -1.30
CA GLY A 218 -10.26 1.35 -0.79
C GLY A 218 -10.03 -0.12 -0.45
N VAL A 219 -9.44 -0.88 -1.37
CA VAL A 219 -9.06 -2.29 -1.14
C VAL A 219 -8.09 -2.43 0.03
N LEU A 220 -7.08 -1.56 0.09
CA LEU A 220 -6.04 -1.62 1.12
C LEU A 220 -6.62 -1.30 2.50
N ILE A 221 -7.50 -0.30 2.62
CA ILE A 221 -8.17 0.04 3.89
C ILE A 221 -9.12 -1.09 4.31
N LEU A 222 -9.88 -1.67 3.37
CA LEU A 222 -10.76 -2.80 3.67
C LEU A 222 -9.97 -4.02 4.15
N PHE A 223 -8.86 -4.35 3.47
CA PHE A 223 -7.93 -5.38 3.92
C PHE A 223 -7.40 -5.09 5.31
N ALA A 224 -6.93 -3.86 5.54
CA ALA A 224 -6.40 -3.45 6.83
C ALA A 224 -7.46 -3.39 7.94
N ASN A 225 -8.75 -3.34 7.60
CA ASN A 225 -9.82 -3.46 8.59
C ASN A 225 -10.13 -4.92 8.98
N THR A 226 -9.68 -5.90 8.20
CA THR A 226 -9.82 -7.33 8.54
C THR A 226 -8.89 -7.73 9.69
N ILE A 227 -9.25 -8.76 10.47
CA ILE A 227 -8.42 -9.27 11.57
C ILE A 227 -7.03 -9.69 11.05
N ILE A 228 -6.99 -10.42 9.93
CA ILE A 228 -5.75 -10.88 9.31
C ILE A 228 -4.90 -9.69 8.84
N GLY A 229 -5.51 -8.70 8.18
CA GLY A 229 -4.80 -7.52 7.71
C GLY A 229 -4.22 -6.68 8.86
N LYS A 230 -4.97 -6.50 9.95
CA LYS A 230 -4.46 -5.83 11.18
C LYS A 230 -3.26 -6.57 11.76
N LEU A 231 -3.35 -7.90 11.88
CA LEU A 231 -2.24 -8.72 12.39
C LEU A 231 -1.00 -8.61 11.51
N ILE A 232 -1.16 -8.69 10.17
CA ILE A 232 -0.05 -8.56 9.24
C ILE A 232 0.59 -7.16 9.33
N LEU A 233 -0.21 -6.10 9.31
CA LEU A 233 0.30 -4.72 9.39
C LEU A 233 0.99 -4.41 10.73
N LEU A 234 0.54 -5.04 11.83
CA LEU A 234 1.19 -4.93 13.13
C LEU A 234 2.51 -5.73 13.20
N LEU A 235 2.52 -6.92 12.59
CA LEU A 235 3.65 -7.84 12.65
C LEU A 235 4.77 -7.46 11.67
N LEU A 236 4.44 -6.81 10.56
CA LEU A 236 5.40 -6.46 9.51
C LEU A 236 6.56 -5.57 10.02
N PRO A 237 6.33 -4.50 10.82
CA PRO A 237 7.38 -3.78 11.54
C PRO A 237 8.30 -4.67 12.39
N ALA A 238 7.71 -5.58 13.16
CA ALA A 238 8.46 -6.46 14.07
C ALA A 238 9.33 -7.46 13.31
N VAL A 239 8.81 -8.02 12.23
CA VAL A 239 9.57 -8.92 11.33
C VAL A 239 10.73 -8.17 10.69
N LEU A 240 10.52 -6.95 10.20
CA LEU A 240 11.59 -6.14 9.61
C LEU A 240 12.70 -5.84 10.63
N LEU A 241 12.34 -5.52 11.87
CA LEU A 241 13.31 -5.35 12.97
C LEU A 241 14.06 -6.64 13.28
N PHE A 242 13.38 -7.80 13.28
CA PHE A 242 14.02 -9.09 13.54
C PHE A 242 15.05 -9.45 12.46
N TYR A 243 14.71 -9.23 11.19
CA TYR A 243 15.60 -9.55 10.06
C TYR A 243 16.65 -8.48 9.76
N HIS A 244 16.61 -7.32 10.42
CA HIS A 244 17.63 -6.27 10.28
C HIS A 244 19.06 -6.81 10.42
N LYS A 245 19.33 -7.53 11.52
CA LYS A 245 20.69 -8.01 11.85
C LYS A 245 21.17 -9.11 10.87
N PRO A 246 20.38 -10.17 10.59
CA PRO A 246 20.76 -11.16 9.58
C PRO A 246 21.03 -10.58 8.19
N ILE A 247 20.25 -9.58 7.76
CA ILE A 247 20.45 -8.91 6.47
C ILE A 247 21.77 -8.15 6.47
N MET A 248 22.05 -7.42 7.57
CA MET A 248 23.30 -6.70 7.74
C MET A 248 24.52 -7.63 7.69
N ASP A 249 24.48 -8.72 8.45
CA ASP A 249 25.58 -9.68 8.55
C ASP A 249 25.85 -10.37 7.20
N LYS A 250 24.81 -10.55 6.36
CA LYS A 250 24.96 -11.14 5.01
C LYS A 250 25.55 -10.16 3.99
N ILE A 251 25.24 -8.86 4.08
CA ILE A 251 25.72 -7.84 3.14
C ILE A 251 27.15 -7.40 3.51
N PHE A 252 27.46 -7.36 4.79
CA PHE A 252 28.78 -7.02 5.32
C PHE A 252 29.26 -8.15 6.25
N PRO A 253 29.70 -9.30 5.69
CA PRO A 253 30.22 -10.38 6.51
C PRO A 253 31.41 -9.88 7.33
N GLU A 254 31.32 -10.07 8.64
CA GLU A 254 32.50 -9.96 9.50
C GLU A 254 33.39 -11.16 9.17
N ASN A 255 34.47 -10.93 8.40
CA ASN A 255 35.60 -11.87 8.42
C ASN A 255 36.16 -11.82 9.85
N LYS A 256 35.75 -12.78 10.67
CA LYS A 256 36.44 -13.11 11.91
C LYS A 256 37.78 -13.76 11.61
#